data_AF-X0W7P7-F1
#
_entry.id   AF-X0W7P7-F1
#
_cell.length_a   1.000
_cell.length_b   1.000
_cell.length_c   1.000
_cell.angle_alpha   90.00
_cell.angle_beta   90.00
_cell.angle_gamma   90.00
#
_symmetry.space_group_name_H-M   'P 1'
#
loop_
_entity.id
_entity.type
_entity.pdbx_description
1 polymer ?
#
loop_
_entity_poly.entity_id
_entity_poly.type
_entity_poly.pdbx_seq_one_letter_code
_entity_poly.pdbx_strand_id
1 'polypeptide(L)'
;MMKINNNKGFNLVELLVVIGIIAVLVGIGIPTFFSTTSKTALKRATMDVLVEMKAARQLAISRNMQFRIVLTDATPDTVARQFRVNTASAWQVDTSKATYSID
;
A
#
# COMPACT_ATOMS: atom_id res chain seq x y z
N MET A 1 -2.93 -65.88 14.53
CA MET A 1 -2.73 -64.42 14.58
C MET A 1 -2.84 -63.88 13.17
N MET A 2 -3.90 -63.13 12.85
CA MET A 2 -4.11 -62.55 11.51
C MET A 2 -4.26 -61.04 11.64
N LYS A 3 -3.34 -60.31 11.01
CA LYS A 3 -3.32 -58.85 10.98
C LYS A 3 -4.36 -58.39 9.95
N ILE A 4 -5.30 -57.55 10.36
CA ILE A 4 -6.29 -56.94 9.47
C ILE A 4 -5.68 -55.68 8.88
N ASN A 5 -5.42 -55.70 7.59
CA ASN A 5 -4.86 -54.57 6.85
C ASN A 5 -6.03 -53.71 6.37
N ASN A 6 -6.40 -52.69 7.15
CA ASN A 6 -7.49 -51.79 6.82
C ASN A 6 -6.98 -50.67 5.89
N ASN A 7 -6.75 -51.00 4.62
CA ASN A 7 -6.47 -50.01 3.58
C ASN A 7 -7.78 -49.25 3.25
N LYS A 8 -8.07 -48.20 4.02
CA LYS A 8 -9.21 -47.32 3.75
C LYS A 8 -8.87 -46.42 2.56
N GLY A 9 -9.30 -46.82 1.37
CA GLY A 9 -9.27 -46.00 0.16
C GLY A 9 -10.40 -44.97 0.14
N PHE A 10 -10.15 -43.86 -0.56
CA PHE A 10 -11.03 -42.71 -0.70
C PHE A 10 -12.38 -43.09 -1.36
N ASN A 11 -13.51 -42.65 -0.81
CA ASN A 11 -14.83 -42.86 -1.39
C ASN A 11 -15.18 -41.74 -2.40
N LEU A 12 -15.89 -42.06 -3.48
CA LEU A 12 -16.43 -41.05 -4.42
C LEU A 12 -17.29 -40.01 -3.69
N VAL A 13 -18.07 -40.42 -2.71
CA VAL A 13 -18.89 -39.50 -1.89
C VAL A 13 -18.02 -38.57 -1.07
N GLU A 14 -16.88 -39.06 -0.56
CA GLU A 14 -15.93 -38.26 0.20
C GLU A 14 -15.29 -37.18 -0.69
N LEU A 15 -14.98 -37.51 -1.95
CA LEU A 15 -14.51 -36.54 -2.94
C LEU A 15 -15.56 -35.46 -3.24
N LEU A 16 -16.83 -35.86 -3.40
CA LEU A 16 -17.92 -34.93 -3.69
C LEU A 16 -18.14 -33.93 -2.54
N VAL A 17 -18.06 -34.40 -1.30
CA VAL A 17 -18.17 -33.53 -0.12
C VAL A 17 -16.99 -32.54 -0.06
N VAL A 18 -15.77 -33.01 -0.31
CA VAL A 18 -14.56 -32.14 -0.30
C VAL A 18 -14.65 -31.05 -1.37
N ILE A 19 -15.05 -31.40 -2.60
CA ILE A 19 -15.22 -30.40 -3.68
C ILE A 19 -16.34 -29.42 -3.33
N GLY A 20 -17.44 -29.88 -2.73
CA GLY A 20 -18.51 -29.03 -2.24
C GLY A 20 -18.03 -28.01 -1.20
N ILE A 21 -17.21 -28.44 -0.23
CA ILE A 21 -16.62 -27.55 0.78
C ILE A 21 -15.69 -26.53 0.12
N ILE A 22 -14.82 -26.95 -0.80
CA ILE A 22 -13.91 -26.06 -1.53
C ILE A 22 -14.70 -25.01 -2.32
N ALA A 23 -15.78 -25.41 -3.00
CA ALA A 23 -16.63 -24.49 -3.76
C ALA A 23 -17.24 -23.38 -2.89
N VAL A 24 -17.74 -23.74 -1.71
CA VAL A 24 -18.28 -22.75 -0.73
C VAL A 24 -17.18 -21.83 -0.23
N LEU A 25 -16.02 -22.37 0.14
CA LEU A 25 -14.88 -21.59 0.63
C LEU A 25 -14.37 -20.61 -0.43
N VAL A 26 -14.29 -21.03 -1.68
CA VAL A 26 -13.86 -20.20 -2.81
C VAL A 26 -14.90 -19.11 -3.10
N GLY A 27 -16.19 -19.45 -3.11
CA GLY A 27 -17.29 -18.52 -3.37
C GLY A 27 -17.34 -17.34 -2.40
N ILE A 28 -17.00 -17.57 -1.12
CA ILE A 28 -16.95 -16.51 -0.10
C ILE A 28 -15.55 -15.91 0.02
N GLY A 29 -14.49 -16.73 -0.12
CA GLY A 29 -13.11 -16.32 0.12
C GLY A 29 -12.57 -15.34 -0.91
N ILE A 30 -12.72 -15.62 -2.20
CA ILE A 30 -12.15 -14.80 -3.29
C ILE A 30 -12.62 -13.32 -3.27
N PRO A 31 -13.93 -12.99 -3.20
CA PRO A 31 -14.37 -11.60 -3.31
C PRO A 31 -13.88 -10.71 -2.15
N THR A 32 -13.59 -11.29 -0.98
CA THR A 32 -13.10 -10.53 0.18
C THR A 32 -11.73 -9.89 -0.09
N PHE A 33 -10.84 -10.57 -0.82
CA PHE A 33 -9.50 -10.07 -1.13
C PHE A 33 -9.53 -8.86 -2.08
N PHE A 34 -10.39 -8.87 -3.11
CA PHE A 34 -10.44 -7.79 -4.10
C PHE A 34 -10.99 -6.46 -3.56
N SER A 35 -11.80 -6.48 -2.51
CA SER A 35 -12.43 -5.28 -1.94
C SER A 35 -11.47 -4.35 -1.18
N THR A 36 -10.26 -4.82 -0.87
CA THR A 36 -9.32 -4.11 0.01
C THR A 36 -8.33 -3.20 -0.73
N THR A 37 -8.14 -3.39 -2.03
CA THR A 37 -7.09 -2.70 -2.81
C THR A 37 -7.33 -1.20 -2.94
N SER A 38 -8.54 -0.77 -3.36
CA SER A 38 -8.81 0.66 -3.64
C SER A 38 -8.81 1.52 -2.37
N LYS A 39 -9.30 0.98 -1.25
CA LYS A 39 -9.28 1.68 0.05
C LYS A 39 -7.86 1.82 0.60
N THR A 40 -7.02 0.83 0.33
CA THR A 40 -5.62 0.82 0.75
C THR A 40 -4.80 1.86 -0.03
N ALA A 41 -5.01 1.98 -1.35
CA ALA A 41 -4.32 2.97 -2.18
C ALA A 41 -4.58 4.42 -1.72
N LEU A 42 -5.84 4.80 -1.52
CA LEU A 42 -6.20 6.15 -1.05
C LEU A 42 -5.64 6.44 0.36
N LYS A 43 -5.70 5.45 1.26
CA LYS A 43 -5.14 5.57 2.61
C LYS A 43 -3.63 5.75 2.57
N ARG A 44 -2.92 5.02 1.69
CA ARG A 44 -1.47 5.16 1.49
C ARG A 44 -1.10 6.57 1.01
N ALA A 45 -1.73 7.03 -0.08
CA ALA A 45 -1.50 8.38 -0.61
C ALA A 45 -1.70 9.48 0.45
N THR A 46 -2.76 9.34 1.27
CA THR A 46 -3.02 10.29 2.38
C THR A 46 -1.94 10.24 3.45
N MET A 47 -1.48 9.05 3.82
CA MET A 47 -0.42 8.86 4.82
C MET A 47 0.92 9.41 4.33
N ASP A 48 1.25 9.23 3.05
CA ASP A 48 2.50 9.71 2.47
C ASP A 48 2.57 11.23 2.46
N VAL A 49 1.48 11.90 2.07
CA VAL A 49 1.36 13.37 2.17
C VAL A 49 1.49 13.82 3.62
N LEU A 50 0.85 13.14 4.57
CA LEU A 50 0.92 13.50 5.99
C LEU A 50 2.34 13.40 6.56
N VAL A 51 3.06 12.30 6.27
CA VAL A 51 4.46 12.10 6.68
C VAL A 51 5.32 13.22 6.13
N GLU A 52 5.09 13.57 4.87
CA GLU A 52 5.83 14.63 4.21
C GLU A 52 5.56 16.01 4.80
N MET A 53 4.30 16.34 5.07
CA MET A 53 3.93 17.61 5.72
C MET A 53 4.58 17.74 7.09
N LYS A 54 4.61 16.67 7.88
CA LYS A 54 5.28 16.66 9.19
C LYS A 54 6.78 16.90 9.06
N ALA A 55 7.43 16.21 8.12
CA ALA A 55 8.85 16.39 7.87
C ALA A 55 9.18 17.80 7.33
N ALA A 56 8.37 18.35 6.43
CA ALA A 56 8.52 19.70 5.91
C ALA A 56 8.36 20.74 7.01
N ARG A 57 7.36 20.56 7.90
CA ARG A 57 7.17 21.41 9.07
C ARG A 57 8.37 21.37 10.02
N GLN A 58 8.92 20.19 10.29
CA GLN A 58 10.09 20.05 11.15
C GLN A 58 11.32 20.77 10.55
N LEU A 59 11.54 20.64 9.24
CA LEU A 59 12.61 21.37 8.57
C LEU A 59 12.38 22.87 8.55
N ALA A 60 11.13 23.32 8.37
CA ALA A 60 10.80 24.74 8.39
C ALA A 60 11.10 25.38 9.76
N ILE A 61 10.75 24.68 10.86
CA ILE A 61 11.05 25.13 12.22
C ILE A 61 12.56 25.08 12.48
N SER A 62 13.22 23.95 12.16
CA SER A 62 14.65 23.77 12.44
C SER A 62 15.54 24.72 11.64
N ARG A 63 15.19 25.02 10.40
CA ARG A 63 15.97 25.89 9.51
C ARG A 63 15.50 27.34 9.53
N ASN A 64 14.41 27.64 10.24
CA ASN A 64 13.75 28.95 10.22
C ASN A 64 13.52 29.48 8.79
N MET A 65 13.13 28.57 7.88
CA MET A 65 12.91 28.84 6.45
C MET A 65 11.54 28.32 6.01
N GLN A 66 10.96 28.92 4.98
CA GLN A 66 9.68 28.49 4.46
C GLN A 66 9.84 27.24 3.58
N PHE A 67 9.01 26.23 3.85
CA PHE A 67 8.87 25.02 3.04
C PHE A 67 7.46 24.96 2.45
N ARG A 68 7.37 24.47 1.21
CA ARG A 68 6.14 24.25 0.45
C ARG A 68 6.16 22.82 -0.09
N ILE A 69 5.01 22.17 -0.08
CA ILE A 69 4.83 20.88 -0.75
C ILE A 69 4.04 21.13 -2.01
N VAL A 70 4.51 20.59 -3.14
CA VAL A 70 3.82 20.66 -4.42
C VAL A 70 3.49 19.26 -4.85
N LEU A 71 2.19 18.98 -4.95
CA LEU A 71 1.67 17.82 -5.64
C LEU A 71 1.56 18.24 -7.11
N THR A 72 2.28 17.56 -8.00
CA THR A 72 2.25 17.83 -9.45
C THR A 72 1.60 16.64 -10.14
N ASP A 73 0.73 16.92 -11.11
CA ASP A 73 0.03 15.88 -11.88
C ASP A 73 0.84 15.43 -13.12
N ALA A 74 2.01 16.03 -13.37
CA ALA A 74 2.82 15.81 -14.58
C ALA A 74 3.43 14.39 -14.65
N THR A 75 3.57 13.73 -13.51
CA THR A 75 3.80 12.30 -13.35
C THR A 75 2.93 11.87 -12.17
N PRO A 76 2.05 10.84 -12.28
CA PRO A 76 1.12 10.49 -11.21
C PRO A 76 1.81 10.12 -9.89
N ASP A 77 3.13 9.93 -9.93
CA ASP A 77 3.92 9.27 -8.92
C ASP A 77 5.11 10.16 -8.51
N THR A 78 4.90 11.44 -8.18
CA THR A 78 6.04 12.26 -7.71
C THR A 78 5.63 13.36 -6.72
N VAL A 79 5.97 13.15 -5.43
CA VAL A 79 5.88 14.21 -4.41
C VAL A 79 7.22 14.91 -4.25
N ALA A 80 7.34 16.11 -4.86
CA ALA A 80 8.52 16.96 -4.73
C ALA A 80 8.30 18.03 -3.64
N ARG A 81 9.20 18.07 -2.65
CA ARG A 81 9.26 19.18 -1.69
C ARG A 81 9.99 20.35 -2.32
N GLN A 82 9.53 21.54 -2.01
CA GLN A 82 10.23 22.76 -2.39
C GLN A 82 10.49 23.60 -1.14
N PHE A 83 11.67 24.22 -1.07
CA PHE A 83 12.03 25.16 -0.03
C PHE A 83 12.29 26.53 -0.64
N ARG A 84 12.04 27.59 0.12
CA ARG A 84 12.42 28.94 -0.29
C ARG A 84 13.45 29.48 0.68
N VAL A 85 14.63 29.77 0.15
CA VAL A 85 15.67 30.50 0.86
C VAL A 85 15.25 31.97 0.89
N ASN A 86 15.34 32.65 2.04
CA ASN A 86 14.86 34.04 2.21
C ASN A 86 15.50 35.05 1.24
N THR A 87 16.63 34.71 0.64
CA THR A 87 17.34 35.53 -0.35
C THR A 87 16.99 35.18 -1.81
N ALA A 88 16.17 34.16 -2.05
CA ALA A 88 15.83 33.68 -3.38
C ALA A 88 14.42 34.10 -3.83
N SER A 89 14.33 34.62 -5.06
CA SER A 89 13.06 34.99 -5.71
C SER A 89 12.26 33.78 -6.20
N ALA A 90 12.84 32.59 -6.22
CA ALA A 90 12.24 31.36 -6.71
C ALA A 90 12.22 30.25 -5.64
N TRP A 91 11.22 29.37 -5.71
CA TRP A 91 11.17 28.13 -4.94
C TRP A 91 12.19 27.13 -5.49
N GLN A 92 13.02 26.57 -4.62
CA GLN A 92 14.04 25.58 -4.98
C GLN A 92 13.54 24.18 -4.59
N VAL A 93 13.73 23.20 -5.48
CA VAL A 93 13.36 21.80 -5.21
C VAL A 93 14.34 21.22 -4.19
N ASP A 94 13.81 20.50 -3.19
CA ASP A 94 14.63 19.79 -2.21
C ASP A 94 15.28 18.55 -2.81
N THR A 95 16.47 18.72 -3.38
CA THR A 95 17.29 17.63 -3.92
C THR A 95 17.83 16.67 -2.86
N SER A 96 17.67 16.98 -1.56
CA SER A 96 18.08 16.07 -0.48
C SER A 96 17.07 14.95 -0.20
N LYS A 97 15.86 15.05 -0.75
CA LYS A 97 14.87 13.98 -0.72
C LYS A 97 14.84 13.25 -2.06
N ALA A 98 14.94 11.91 -2.02
CA ALA A 98 14.67 11.11 -3.19
C ALA A 98 13.23 11.37 -3.68
N THR A 99 13.09 11.57 -4.99
CA THR A 99 11.79 11.66 -5.64
C THR A 99 11.16 10.27 -5.56
N TYR A 100 10.10 10.09 -4.78
CA TYR A 100 9.44 8.79 -4.62
C TYR A 100 8.21 8.71 -5.53
N SER A 101 8.10 7.58 -6.25
CA SER A 101 6.89 7.17 -6.94
C SER A 101 5.85 6.62 -5.98
N ILE A 102 4.63 7.16 -6.08
CA ILE A 102 3.44 6.61 -5.44
C ILE A 102 2.82 5.62 -6.44
N ASP A 103 3.47 4.48 -6.65
CA ASP A 103 2.86 3.33 -7.36
C ASP A 103 1.90 2.53 -6.45
#